data_AF-A0A1S3QBF9-F1
#
_entry.id   AF-A0A1S3QBF9-F1
#
_cell.length_a   1.000
_cell.length_b   1.000
_cell.length_c   1.000
_cell.angle_alpha   90.00
_cell.angle_beta   90.00
_cell.angle_gamma   90.00
#
_symmetry.space_group_name_H-M   'P 1'
#
loop_
_entity.id
_entity.type
_entity.pdbx_description
1 polymer ?
#
loop_
_entity_poly.entity_id
_entity_poly.type
_entity_poly.pdbx_seq_one_letter_code
_entity_poly.pdbx_strand_id
1 'polypeptide(L)'
;MTEREKSSSVYTAAPGATVFSKLDLWNTYHLVRIREGDEWKTAFNAASGHNEYLALVNDVLRDMLNLFVFVYIDDILVFSRSLQEHVLHIRQVLQHLLENQLFVKAEKCEIHRFTIPFLVCVCVSLLQANKDDLTRKEGAIWNISLQGLVHLGAILTVDILFHFLYILSIPTDMKLLKHMSDWAVVGLAYCNLVYDWVKAAVLFGVINTVSRLDRLDPPQPPKCITMLYVFSETHFDRGINDWLCKYVYNYLGGKHDTVWDEAIATLCTFGITVLWLGPCQVVFIWAFFNCFGLNFELWTSKFVCMEPFASLEMAMSPAMSRRIRAVFNTFNFWTIVLYNVIALNSLEFTKLVAKRLLLKGFPITTITVFIVTYCLVQLIKERERRQALIDDPDPVPPPAPAPPPAPPPAPTTVTSTAPTQPVVDPSKEKAE
;
A
#
# COMPACT_ATOMS: atom_id res chain seq x y z
N MET A 1 21.54 13.88 11.32
CA MET A 1 21.54 15.00 10.36
C MET A 1 21.59 14.37 8.97
N THR A 2 20.68 14.79 8.09
CA THR A 2 20.53 14.44 6.66
C THR A 2 20.32 12.97 6.25
N GLU A 3 19.05 12.54 6.27
CA GLU A 3 18.46 11.62 5.26
C GLU A 3 16.94 11.86 5.12
N ARG A 4 16.52 13.14 5.23
CA ARG A 4 15.12 13.58 5.31
C ARG A 4 14.76 14.55 4.18
N GLU A 5 15.27 14.30 2.97
CA GLU A 5 15.05 15.14 1.77
C GLU A 5 14.99 14.33 0.46
N LYS A 6 14.29 13.18 0.47
CA LYS A 6 13.78 12.56 -0.77
C LYS A 6 12.27 12.33 -0.67
N SER A 7 11.54 13.38 -0.29
CA SER A 7 10.12 13.45 -0.59
C SER A 7 10.00 13.79 -2.07
N SER A 8 9.55 12.81 -2.84
CA SER A 8 9.41 12.81 -4.28
C SER A 8 8.67 14.06 -4.78
N SER A 9 9.43 15.08 -5.19
CA SER A 9 8.96 16.16 -6.04
C SER A 9 8.75 15.60 -7.44
N VAL A 10 7.50 15.28 -7.78
CA VAL A 10 7.12 14.84 -9.12
C VAL A 10 7.11 16.06 -10.03
N TYR A 11 8.30 16.46 -10.49
CA TYR A 11 8.47 17.29 -11.66
C TYR A 11 8.29 16.42 -12.90
N THR A 12 7.14 16.53 -13.57
CA THR A 12 7.03 16.50 -15.05
C THR A 12 5.57 16.70 -15.45
N ALA A 13 5.08 17.94 -15.38
CA ALA A 13 3.96 18.37 -16.20
C ALA A 13 4.58 19.03 -17.44
N ALA A 14 4.59 18.32 -18.58
CA ALA A 14 5.25 18.66 -19.84
C ALA A 14 6.77 18.97 -19.72
N PRO A 15 7.67 18.34 -20.51
CA PRO A 15 9.09 18.71 -20.48
C PRO A 15 9.25 20.21 -20.85
N GLY A 16 9.52 21.05 -19.85
CA GLY A 16 9.83 22.47 -19.99
C GLY A 16 8.79 23.49 -19.46
N ALA A 17 7.63 23.08 -18.93
CA ALA A 17 6.70 24.05 -18.32
C ALA A 17 7.18 24.47 -16.91
N THR A 18 7.15 25.77 -16.61
CA THR A 18 7.64 26.34 -15.34
C THR A 18 6.58 27.13 -14.58
N VAL A 19 5.48 27.52 -15.23
CA VAL A 19 4.41 28.33 -14.63
C VAL A 19 3.05 27.69 -14.89
N PHE A 20 2.21 27.64 -13.86
CA PHE A 20 0.88 27.04 -13.87
C PHE A 20 -0.17 28.02 -13.34
N SER A 21 -1.39 27.92 -13.87
CA SER A 21 -2.57 28.59 -13.32
C SER A 21 -3.78 27.66 -13.36
N LYS A 22 -4.55 27.66 -12.29
CA LYS A 22 -5.81 26.94 -12.16
C LYS A 22 -6.96 27.96 -12.21
N LEU A 23 -7.90 27.77 -13.13
CA LEU A 23 -9.12 28.58 -13.24
C LEU A 23 -10.32 27.69 -12.91
N ASP A 24 -11.17 28.15 -11.99
CA ASP A 24 -12.39 27.43 -11.54
C ASP A 24 -13.60 28.06 -12.26
N LEU A 25 -14.39 27.27 -12.98
CA LEU A 25 -15.58 27.74 -13.68
C LEU A 25 -16.77 27.95 -12.73
N TRP A 26 -17.47 29.07 -12.88
CA TRP A 26 -18.63 29.45 -12.08
C TRP A 26 -19.89 28.69 -12.54
N ASN A 27 -20.58 28.00 -11.62
CA ASN A 27 -21.91 27.39 -11.84
C ASN A 27 -21.98 26.36 -12.99
N THR A 28 -20.94 25.56 -13.20
CA THR A 28 -20.86 24.50 -14.22
C THR A 28 -22.11 23.61 -14.29
N TYR A 29 -22.71 23.26 -13.16
CA TYR A 29 -23.90 22.42 -13.08
C TYR A 29 -25.23 23.10 -13.47
N HIS A 30 -25.30 24.44 -13.43
CA HIS A 30 -26.54 25.19 -13.72
C HIS A 30 -26.62 25.70 -15.17
N LEU A 31 -25.53 25.61 -15.94
CA LEU A 31 -25.44 26.11 -17.31
C LEU A 31 -25.91 25.09 -18.36
N VAL A 32 -26.00 23.80 -18.02
CA VAL A 32 -26.59 22.79 -18.90
C VAL A 32 -28.11 22.80 -18.74
N ARG A 33 -28.80 23.35 -19.75
CA ARG A 33 -30.26 23.39 -19.78
C ARG A 33 -30.79 21.99 -20.07
N ILE A 34 -31.58 21.46 -19.13
CA ILE A 34 -32.25 20.17 -19.31
C ILE A 34 -33.28 20.32 -20.42
N ARG A 35 -33.34 19.32 -21.31
CA ARG A 35 -34.30 19.29 -22.42
C ARG A 35 -35.73 19.44 -21.88
N GLU A 36 -36.51 20.29 -22.53
CA GLU A 36 -37.91 20.54 -22.20
C GLU A 36 -38.69 19.20 -22.17
N GLY A 37 -39.32 18.89 -21.02
CA GLY A 37 -40.02 17.62 -20.77
C GLY A 37 -39.25 16.56 -19.98
N ASP A 38 -37.94 16.71 -19.79
CA ASP A 38 -37.09 15.79 -18.99
C ASP A 38 -36.77 16.33 -17.58
N GLU A 39 -37.32 17.48 -17.23
CA GLU A 39 -37.09 18.19 -15.96
C GLU A 39 -37.42 17.33 -14.73
N TRP A 40 -38.42 16.44 -14.83
CA TRP A 40 -38.85 15.54 -13.76
C TRP A 40 -37.80 14.47 -13.40
N LYS A 41 -36.82 14.20 -14.28
CA LYS A 41 -35.73 13.21 -14.04
C LYS A 41 -34.64 13.73 -13.09
N THR A 42 -34.74 14.98 -12.63
CA THR A 42 -33.76 15.61 -11.73
C THR A 42 -33.95 15.30 -10.25
N ALA A 43 -34.91 14.46 -9.88
CA ALA A 43 -35.21 14.21 -8.47
C ALA A 43 -34.02 13.66 -7.68
N PHE A 44 -33.09 12.87 -8.26
CA PHE A 44 -31.76 12.58 -7.71
C PHE A 44 -30.83 12.01 -8.82
N ASN A 45 -29.60 12.53 -8.92
CA ASN A 45 -28.45 12.09 -9.75
C ASN A 45 -28.64 12.00 -11.28
N ALA A 46 -28.10 12.97 -12.02
CA ALA A 46 -27.95 12.89 -13.48
C ALA A 46 -26.48 12.62 -13.88
N ALA A 47 -26.17 11.37 -14.24
CA ALA A 47 -24.92 10.99 -14.88
C ALA A 47 -24.81 11.48 -16.34
N SER A 48 -25.91 11.95 -16.95
CA SER A 48 -25.97 12.37 -18.36
C SER A 48 -25.53 13.82 -18.59
N GLY A 49 -25.85 14.75 -17.68
CA GLY A 49 -25.52 16.18 -17.87
C GLY A 49 -24.01 16.48 -17.80
N HIS A 50 -23.25 15.63 -17.12
CA HIS A 50 -21.80 15.79 -16.97
C HIS A 50 -21.04 15.60 -18.29
N ASN A 51 -21.49 14.65 -19.13
CA ASN A 51 -20.84 14.37 -20.41
C ASN A 51 -21.13 15.47 -21.44
N GLU A 52 -22.34 16.03 -21.44
CA GLU A 52 -22.72 17.14 -22.32
C GLU A 52 -22.01 18.45 -21.93
N TYR A 53 -21.85 18.71 -20.63
CA TYR A 53 -21.08 19.86 -20.13
C TYR A 53 -19.61 19.79 -20.52
N LEU A 54 -18.97 18.64 -20.26
CA LEU A 54 -17.56 18.44 -20.59
C LEU A 54 -17.33 18.54 -22.10
N ALA A 55 -18.28 18.08 -22.92
CA ALA A 55 -18.24 18.25 -24.37
C ALA A 55 -18.28 19.74 -24.79
N LEU A 56 -19.11 20.57 -24.15
CA LEU A 56 -19.19 22.01 -24.44
C LEU A 56 -17.88 22.73 -24.11
N VAL A 57 -17.32 22.53 -22.91
CA VAL A 57 -16.06 23.18 -22.51
C VAL A 57 -14.89 22.69 -23.37
N ASN A 58 -14.88 21.39 -23.71
CA ASN A 58 -13.87 20.83 -24.59
C ASN A 58 -13.96 21.38 -26.02
N ASP A 59 -15.16 21.68 -26.53
CA ASP A 59 -15.33 22.27 -27.85
C ASP A 59 -14.94 23.76 -27.87
N VAL A 60 -15.24 24.51 -26.81
CA VAL A 60 -14.86 25.93 -26.66
C VAL A 60 -13.34 26.14 -26.60
N LEU A 61 -12.62 25.23 -25.93
CA LEU A 61 -11.17 25.33 -25.74
C LEU A 61 -10.38 24.39 -26.67
N ARG A 62 -11.04 23.81 -27.67
CA ARG A 62 -10.52 22.71 -28.49
C ARG A 62 -9.19 23.00 -29.18
N ASP A 63 -8.99 24.24 -29.59
CA ASP A 63 -7.79 24.73 -30.26
C ASP A 63 -6.59 24.87 -29.31
N MET A 64 -6.84 24.91 -27.99
CA MET A 64 -5.82 25.06 -26.95
C MET A 64 -5.63 23.80 -26.08
N LEU A 65 -6.60 22.86 -26.14
CA LEU A 65 -6.54 21.58 -25.44
C LEU A 65 -5.29 20.78 -25.84
N ASN A 66 -4.63 20.21 -24.84
CA ASN A 66 -3.40 19.41 -24.99
C ASN A 66 -2.18 20.17 -25.54
N LEU A 67 -2.29 21.47 -25.81
CA LEU A 67 -1.15 22.35 -26.13
C LEU A 67 -0.63 23.05 -24.88
N PHE A 68 -1.49 23.87 -24.26
CA PHE A 68 -1.18 24.61 -23.04
C PHE A 68 -2.36 24.70 -22.06
N VAL A 69 -3.48 24.04 -22.39
CA VAL A 69 -4.70 23.97 -21.58
C VAL A 69 -5.10 22.53 -21.36
N PHE A 70 -5.51 22.23 -20.13
CA PHE A 70 -6.12 20.96 -19.75
C PHE A 70 -7.39 21.25 -18.95
N VAL A 71 -8.48 20.54 -19.26
CA VAL A 71 -9.78 20.74 -18.63
C VAL A 71 -10.15 19.47 -17.88
N TYR A 72 -10.52 19.61 -16.61
CA TYR A 72 -11.07 18.54 -15.79
C TYR A 72 -12.31 19.03 -15.06
N ILE A 73 -13.48 18.59 -15.55
CA ILE A 73 -14.78 18.96 -14.99
C ILE A 73 -14.98 20.49 -14.98
N ASP A 74 -14.74 21.14 -13.85
CA ASP A 74 -14.91 22.56 -13.58
C ASP A 74 -13.58 23.32 -13.50
N ASP A 75 -12.46 22.59 -13.50
CA ASP A 75 -11.12 23.13 -13.36
C ASP A 75 -10.38 23.18 -14.71
N ILE A 76 -9.97 24.38 -15.11
CA ILE A 76 -9.12 24.62 -16.28
C ILE A 76 -7.69 24.88 -15.80
N LEU A 77 -6.78 23.98 -16.15
CA LEU A 77 -5.35 24.12 -15.89
C LEU A 77 -4.66 24.71 -17.12
N VAL A 78 -4.00 25.84 -16.95
CA VAL A 78 -3.14 26.48 -17.95
C VAL A 78 -1.69 26.27 -17.54
N PHE A 79 -0.81 25.93 -18.49
CA PHE A 79 0.62 25.73 -18.24
C PHE A 79 1.49 26.32 -19.36
N SER A 80 2.64 26.90 -19.00
CA SER A 80 3.55 27.55 -19.96
C SER A 80 5.02 27.44 -19.54
N ARG A 81 5.94 27.69 -20.49
CA ARG A 81 7.39 27.58 -20.25
C ARG A 81 8.00 28.84 -19.65
N SER A 82 7.38 29.99 -19.87
CA SER A 82 7.78 31.28 -19.30
C SER A 82 6.58 32.07 -18.81
N LEU A 83 6.80 33.01 -17.88
CA LEU A 83 5.75 33.88 -17.37
C LEU A 83 5.12 34.76 -18.46
N GLN A 84 5.92 35.21 -19.43
CA GLN A 84 5.47 36.08 -20.53
C GLN A 84 4.50 35.34 -21.45
N GLU A 85 4.84 34.11 -21.82
CA GLU A 85 3.97 33.20 -22.57
C GLU A 85 2.71 32.84 -21.76
N HIS A 86 2.86 32.66 -20.45
CA HIS A 86 1.74 32.32 -19.56
C HIS A 86 0.65 33.39 -19.51
N VAL A 87 1.04 34.66 -19.46
CA VAL A 87 0.09 35.77 -19.50
C VAL A 87 -0.69 35.78 -20.82
N LEU A 88 -0.04 35.44 -21.94
CA LEU A 88 -0.70 35.35 -23.24
C LEU A 88 -1.70 34.19 -23.27
N HIS A 89 -1.30 33.01 -22.78
CA HIS A 89 -2.15 31.82 -22.72
C HIS A 89 -3.38 32.04 -21.83
N ILE A 90 -3.21 32.63 -20.64
CA ILE A 90 -4.34 32.95 -19.76
C ILE A 90 -5.31 33.93 -20.44
N ARG A 91 -4.80 34.95 -21.13
CA ARG A 91 -5.66 35.91 -21.85
C ARG A 91 -6.46 35.23 -22.95
N GLN A 92 -5.84 34.35 -23.72
CA GLN A 92 -6.52 33.59 -24.77
C GLN A 92 -7.62 32.68 -24.19
N VAL A 93 -7.32 31.98 -23.09
CA VAL A 93 -8.31 31.13 -22.40
C VAL A 93 -9.48 31.96 -21.88
N LEU A 94 -9.22 33.04 -21.14
CA LEU A 94 -10.27 33.90 -20.61
C LEU A 94 -11.10 34.56 -21.71
N GLN A 95 -10.49 34.87 -22.86
CA GLN A 95 -11.21 35.41 -24.01
C GLN A 95 -12.17 34.39 -24.62
N HIS A 96 -11.74 33.15 -24.87
CA HIS A 96 -12.61 32.08 -25.38
C HIS A 96 -13.76 31.77 -24.42
N LEU A 97 -13.50 31.78 -23.11
CA LEU A 97 -14.53 31.61 -22.10
C LEU A 97 -15.55 32.77 -22.16
N LEU A 98 -15.07 34.02 -22.26
CA LEU A 98 -15.95 35.20 -22.34
C LEU A 98 -16.82 35.21 -23.60
N GLU A 99 -16.25 34.87 -24.76
CA GLU A 99 -16.97 34.79 -26.03
C GLU A 99 -18.11 33.75 -25.99
N ASN A 100 -17.94 32.70 -25.18
CA ASN A 100 -18.92 31.63 -24.99
C ASN A 100 -19.76 31.77 -23.71
N GLN A 101 -19.75 32.95 -23.07
CA GLN A 101 -20.51 33.26 -21.84
C GLN A 101 -20.20 32.31 -20.66
N LEU A 102 -18.97 31.77 -20.60
CA LEU A 102 -18.44 31.00 -19.50
C LEU A 102 -17.63 31.91 -18.58
N PHE A 103 -17.93 31.88 -17.28
CA PHE A 103 -17.29 32.76 -16.30
C PHE A 103 -16.49 31.95 -15.30
N VAL A 104 -15.40 32.52 -14.80
CA VAL A 104 -14.55 31.89 -13.78
C VAL A 104 -14.76 32.52 -12.41
N LYS A 105 -14.70 31.72 -11.35
CA LYS A 105 -14.77 32.16 -9.96
C LYS A 105 -13.40 32.65 -9.48
N ALA A 106 -13.17 33.96 -9.60
CA ALA A 106 -11.90 34.60 -9.25
C ALA A 106 -11.38 34.22 -7.84
N GLU A 107 -12.26 34.06 -6.85
CA GLU A 107 -11.91 33.67 -5.47
C GLU A 107 -11.28 32.27 -5.35
N LYS A 108 -11.54 31.38 -6.32
CA LYS A 108 -11.03 30.01 -6.36
C LYS A 108 -9.95 29.80 -7.42
N CYS A 109 -9.66 30.81 -8.23
CA CYS A 109 -8.59 30.75 -9.22
C CYS A 109 -7.22 30.93 -8.56
N GLU A 110 -6.27 30.07 -8.92
CA GLU A 110 -4.86 30.22 -8.55
C GLU A 110 -4.05 30.60 -9.78
N ILE A 111 -3.51 31.82 -9.83
CA ILE A 111 -2.83 32.34 -11.02
C ILE A 111 -1.33 32.50 -10.76
N HIS A 112 -0.50 32.19 -11.77
CA HIS A 112 0.97 32.38 -11.78
C HIS A 112 1.71 31.65 -10.65
N ARG A 113 1.38 30.37 -10.43
CA ARG A 113 2.04 29.54 -9.43
C ARG A 113 3.14 28.70 -10.06
N PHE A 114 4.26 28.56 -9.36
CA PHE A 114 5.35 27.64 -9.71
C PHE A 114 5.07 26.20 -9.21
N THR A 115 4.07 26.04 -8.34
CA THR A 115 3.60 24.77 -7.78
C THR A 115 2.12 24.91 -7.46
N ILE A 116 1.27 24.02 -7.97
CA ILE A 116 -0.16 23.97 -7.63
C ILE A 116 -0.47 22.57 -7.07
N PRO A 117 -1.16 22.44 -5.93
CA PRO A 117 -1.69 21.17 -5.46
C PRO A 117 -2.91 20.79 -6.29
N PHE A 118 -2.70 20.27 -7.51
CA PHE A 118 -3.78 19.84 -8.37
C PHE A 118 -3.61 18.38 -8.81
N LEU A 119 -4.61 17.54 -8.52
CA LEU A 119 -4.90 16.18 -9.03
C LEU A 119 -3.76 15.54 -9.86
N VAL A 120 -2.59 15.39 -9.25
CA VAL A 120 -1.34 15.03 -9.93
C VAL A 120 -1.42 13.63 -10.52
N CYS A 121 -2.28 12.76 -9.99
CA CYS A 121 -2.41 11.40 -10.49
C CYS A 121 -3.03 11.34 -11.90
N VAL A 122 -4.04 12.16 -12.21
CA VAL A 122 -4.74 12.08 -13.52
C VAL A 122 -4.00 12.83 -14.62
N CYS A 123 -3.45 14.02 -14.32
CA CYS A 123 -2.71 14.83 -15.29
C CYS A 123 -1.37 14.18 -15.70
N VAL A 124 -0.64 13.57 -14.76
CA VAL A 124 0.64 12.92 -15.07
C VAL A 124 0.40 11.69 -15.96
N SER A 125 -0.64 10.91 -15.67
CA SER A 125 -1.04 9.74 -16.46
C SER A 125 -1.43 10.08 -17.91
N LEU A 126 -2.24 11.13 -18.11
CA LEU A 126 -2.74 11.50 -19.44
C LEU A 126 -1.71 12.28 -20.28
N LEU A 127 -0.87 13.12 -19.67
CA LEU A 127 0.23 13.79 -20.39
C LEU A 127 1.39 12.84 -20.70
N GLN A 128 1.59 11.77 -19.93
CA GLN A 128 2.51 10.69 -20.29
C GLN A 128 1.97 9.82 -21.44
N ALA A 129 0.65 9.67 -21.57
CA ALA A 129 0.03 8.94 -22.67
C ALA A 129 0.21 9.63 -24.04
N ASN A 130 0.45 10.94 -24.08
CA ASN A 130 0.64 11.73 -25.30
C ASN A 130 2.11 11.92 -25.71
N LYS A 131 3.06 11.15 -25.13
CA LYS A 131 4.43 11.10 -25.62
C LYS A 131 4.55 10.02 -26.70
N ASP A 132 4.74 10.44 -27.94
CA ASP A 132 4.97 9.55 -29.09
C ASP A 132 6.27 8.73 -28.99
N ASP A 133 7.18 9.06 -28.07
CA ASP A 133 8.41 8.31 -27.84
C ASP A 133 8.35 7.53 -26.52
N LEU A 134 7.78 6.34 -26.62
CA LEU A 134 7.55 5.45 -25.51
C LEU A 134 8.11 4.05 -25.85
N THR A 135 9.39 4.01 -26.23
CA THR A 135 10.15 2.76 -26.41
C THR A 135 10.08 1.92 -25.13
N ARG A 136 9.25 0.88 -25.15
CA ARG A 136 9.10 -0.09 -24.07
C ARG A 136 10.31 -1.02 -24.10
N LYS A 137 10.97 -1.26 -22.97
CA LYS A 137 12.06 -2.27 -22.88
C LYS A 137 11.60 -3.56 -23.57
N GLU A 138 12.43 -4.07 -24.48
CA GLU A 138 12.17 -5.35 -25.15
C GLU A 138 11.86 -6.43 -24.09
N GLY A 139 10.73 -7.11 -24.24
CA GLY A 139 10.24 -8.12 -23.28
C GLY A 139 9.29 -7.63 -22.18
N ALA A 140 9.10 -6.32 -21.97
CA ALA A 140 8.15 -5.85 -20.95
C ALA A 140 6.67 -6.06 -21.33
N ILE A 141 6.34 -6.15 -22.62
CA ILE A 141 5.01 -6.59 -23.08
C ILE A 141 4.82 -8.06 -22.76
N TRP A 142 5.81 -8.89 -23.10
CA TRP A 142 5.80 -10.31 -22.84
C TRP A 142 5.60 -10.64 -21.36
N ASN A 143 6.32 -9.97 -20.45
CA ASN A 143 6.17 -10.16 -19.01
C ASN A 143 4.76 -9.79 -18.52
N ILE A 144 4.18 -8.71 -19.04
CA ILE A 144 2.84 -8.26 -18.64
C ILE A 144 1.76 -9.17 -19.23
N SER A 145 1.92 -9.64 -20.47
CA SER A 145 1.05 -10.63 -21.08
C SER A 145 1.11 -11.97 -20.36
N LEU A 146 2.31 -12.42 -19.94
CA LEU A 146 2.49 -13.63 -19.14
C LEU A 146 1.83 -13.49 -17.76
N GLN A 147 2.00 -12.35 -17.09
CA GLN A 147 1.29 -12.05 -15.84
C GLN A 147 -0.23 -12.06 -16.06
N GLY A 148 -0.72 -11.47 -17.14
CA GLY A 148 -2.13 -11.50 -17.52
C GLY A 148 -2.67 -12.92 -17.71
N LEU A 149 -1.91 -13.80 -18.39
CA LEU A 149 -2.26 -15.21 -18.54
C LEU A 149 -2.25 -15.97 -17.21
N VAL A 150 -1.29 -15.69 -16.33
CA VAL A 150 -1.23 -16.28 -14.98
C VAL A 150 -2.44 -15.84 -14.16
N HIS A 151 -2.81 -14.55 -14.20
CA HIS A 151 -4.00 -14.05 -13.52
C HIS A 151 -5.28 -14.65 -14.09
N LEU A 152 -5.39 -14.80 -15.42
CA LEU A 152 -6.52 -15.48 -16.06
C LEU A 152 -6.63 -16.94 -15.64
N GLY A 153 -5.52 -17.68 -15.62
CA GLY A 153 -5.46 -19.04 -15.12
C GLY A 153 -5.85 -19.15 -13.64
N ALA A 154 -5.42 -18.19 -12.83
CA ALA A 154 -5.81 -18.09 -11.42
C ALA A 154 -7.32 -17.85 -11.27
N ILE A 155 -7.92 -16.94 -12.04
CA ILE A 155 -9.38 -16.69 -12.05
C ILE A 155 -10.13 -17.98 -12.35
N LEU A 156 -9.78 -18.67 -13.43
CA LEU A 156 -10.46 -19.91 -13.84
C LEU A 156 -10.33 -21.00 -12.78
N THR A 157 -9.13 -21.17 -12.23
CA THR A 157 -8.88 -22.17 -11.18
C THR A 157 -9.71 -21.86 -9.93
N VAL A 158 -9.74 -20.58 -9.53
CA VAL A 158 -10.48 -20.11 -8.38
C VAL A 158 -11.99 -20.28 -8.59
N ASP A 159 -12.51 -19.94 -9.76
CA ASP A 159 -13.93 -20.12 -10.10
C ASP A 159 -14.35 -21.60 -10.05
N ILE A 160 -13.53 -22.49 -10.62
CA ILE A 160 -13.75 -23.95 -10.53
C ILE A 160 -13.74 -24.42 -9.07
N LEU A 161 -12.70 -24.07 -8.30
CA LEU A 161 -12.60 -24.47 -6.90
C LEU A 161 -13.81 -23.95 -6.09
N PHE A 162 -14.23 -22.71 -6.35
CA PHE A 162 -15.34 -22.08 -5.65
C PHE A 162 -16.70 -22.70 -6.01
N HIS A 163 -16.86 -23.17 -7.25
CA HIS A 163 -18.05 -23.91 -7.66
C HIS A 163 -18.24 -25.21 -6.86
N PHE A 164 -17.15 -25.92 -6.55
CA PHE A 164 -17.21 -27.24 -5.91
C PHE A 164 -17.09 -27.23 -4.39
N LEU A 165 -16.44 -26.23 -3.79
CA LEU A 165 -16.13 -26.27 -2.35
C LEU A 165 -17.24 -25.72 -1.45
N TYR A 166 -18.27 -25.05 -1.99
CA TYR A 166 -19.42 -24.50 -1.25
C TYR A 166 -19.06 -23.69 0.02
N ILE A 167 -17.88 -23.09 0.06
CA ILE A 167 -17.27 -22.49 1.26
C ILE A 167 -18.14 -21.39 1.85
N LEU A 168 -18.86 -20.64 1.00
CA LEU A 168 -19.78 -19.57 1.40
C LEU A 168 -21.18 -20.07 1.79
N SER A 169 -21.58 -21.25 1.31
CA SER A 169 -22.92 -21.79 1.57
C SER A 169 -22.95 -22.55 2.89
N ILE A 170 -21.91 -23.30 3.24
CA ILE A 170 -21.86 -24.11 4.47
C ILE A 170 -22.03 -23.25 5.74
N PRO A 171 -21.39 -22.07 5.87
CA PRO A 171 -21.57 -21.20 7.04
C PRO A 171 -22.99 -20.66 7.23
N THR A 172 -23.86 -20.76 6.22
CA THR A 172 -25.27 -20.33 6.36
C THR A 172 -26.14 -21.39 7.03
N ASP A 173 -25.76 -22.67 6.96
CA ASP A 173 -26.51 -23.76 7.57
C ASP A 173 -26.03 -24.06 9.00
N MET A 174 -26.60 -23.32 9.96
CA MET A 174 -26.32 -23.51 11.38
C MET A 174 -26.68 -24.91 11.91
N LYS A 175 -27.61 -25.63 11.27
CA LYS A 175 -27.98 -26.98 11.71
C LYS A 175 -26.88 -27.96 11.33
N LEU A 176 -26.35 -27.88 10.10
CA LEU A 176 -25.23 -28.70 9.65
C LEU A 176 -23.99 -28.47 10.54
N LEU A 177 -23.60 -27.22 10.76
CA LEU A 177 -22.42 -26.87 11.55
C LEU A 177 -22.47 -27.35 13.01
N LYS A 178 -23.67 -27.51 13.58
CA LYS A 178 -23.84 -28.06 14.93
C LYS A 178 -23.50 -29.57 15.00
N HIS A 179 -23.55 -30.28 13.88
CA HIS A 179 -23.23 -31.71 13.81
C HIS A 179 -21.81 -31.99 13.30
N MET A 180 -21.15 -30.99 12.70
CA MET A 180 -19.76 -31.12 12.25
C MET A 180 -18.79 -31.24 13.43
N SER A 181 -17.62 -31.85 13.17
CA SER A 181 -16.53 -31.90 14.14
C SER A 181 -15.95 -30.52 14.40
N ASP A 182 -15.34 -30.32 15.58
CA ASP A 182 -14.74 -29.03 15.95
C ASP A 182 -13.65 -28.61 14.96
N TRP A 183 -12.84 -29.57 14.50
CA TRP A 183 -11.81 -29.38 13.49
C TRP A 183 -12.36 -28.88 12.16
N ALA A 184 -13.49 -29.43 11.71
CA ALA A 184 -14.10 -29.02 10.46
C ALA A 184 -14.68 -27.59 10.56
N VAL A 185 -15.24 -27.21 11.71
CA VAL A 185 -15.76 -25.86 11.93
C VAL A 185 -14.63 -24.82 11.97
N VAL A 186 -13.52 -25.12 12.66
CA VAL A 186 -12.34 -24.24 12.70
C VAL A 186 -11.68 -24.15 11.33
N GLY A 187 -11.52 -25.27 10.63
CA GLY A 187 -11.01 -25.32 9.27
C GLY A 187 -11.87 -24.52 8.30
N LEU A 188 -13.20 -24.65 8.38
CA LEU A 188 -14.13 -23.89 7.56
C LEU A 188 -14.01 -22.38 7.81
N ALA A 189 -13.87 -21.94 9.07
CA ALA A 189 -13.68 -20.52 9.39
C ALA A 189 -12.38 -19.98 8.79
N TYR A 190 -11.29 -20.75 8.88
CA TYR A 190 -10.02 -20.39 8.24
C TYR A 190 -10.11 -20.37 6.70
N CYS A 191 -10.73 -21.39 6.09
CA CYS A 191 -10.92 -21.44 4.63
C CYS A 191 -11.77 -20.27 4.11
N ASN A 192 -12.76 -19.79 4.89
CA ASN A 192 -13.54 -18.60 4.52
C ASN A 192 -12.68 -17.33 4.46
N LEU A 193 -11.73 -17.18 5.37
CA LEU A 193 -10.78 -16.06 5.35
C LEU A 193 -9.82 -16.16 4.16
N VAL A 194 -9.28 -17.35 3.90
CA VAL A 194 -8.42 -17.59 2.75
C VAL A 194 -9.19 -17.34 1.45
N TYR A 195 -10.45 -17.76 1.37
CA TYR A 195 -11.35 -17.51 0.26
C TYR A 195 -11.44 -16.01 -0.05
N ASP A 196 -11.75 -15.20 0.97
CA ASP A 196 -11.92 -13.77 0.80
C ASP A 196 -10.62 -13.09 0.34
N TRP A 197 -9.49 -13.50 0.93
CA TRP A 197 -8.17 -13.05 0.49
C TRP A 197 -7.85 -13.44 -0.96
N VAL A 198 -8.12 -14.69 -1.38
CA VAL A 198 -7.88 -15.15 -2.76
C VAL A 198 -8.69 -14.32 -3.74
N LYS A 199 -9.97 -14.07 -3.44
CA LYS A 199 -10.84 -13.23 -4.26
C LYS A 199 -10.24 -11.83 -4.44
N ALA A 200 -9.76 -11.23 -3.34
CA ALA A 200 -9.12 -9.92 -3.36
C ALA A 200 -7.82 -9.92 -4.18
N ALA A 201 -6.93 -10.87 -3.91
CA ALA A 201 -5.63 -10.96 -4.56
C ALA A 201 -5.76 -11.14 -6.08
N VAL A 202 -6.77 -11.90 -6.53
CA VAL A 202 -7.11 -12.05 -7.94
C VAL A 202 -7.64 -10.74 -8.53
N LEU A 203 -8.59 -10.09 -7.87
CA LEU A 203 -9.17 -8.82 -8.33
C LEU A 203 -8.11 -7.72 -8.46
N PHE A 204 -7.30 -7.53 -7.41
CA PHE A 204 -6.17 -6.58 -7.44
C PHE A 204 -5.12 -6.99 -8.47
N GLY A 205 -4.86 -8.28 -8.67
CA GLY A 205 -3.93 -8.77 -9.69
C GLY A 205 -4.33 -8.36 -11.11
N VAL A 206 -5.63 -8.46 -11.44
CA VAL A 206 -6.17 -8.02 -12.74
C VAL A 206 -6.00 -6.51 -12.90
N ILE A 207 -6.45 -5.74 -11.91
CA ILE A 207 -6.37 -4.27 -11.94
C ILE A 207 -4.91 -3.84 -12.08
N ASN A 208 -4.00 -4.41 -11.29
CA ASN A 208 -2.57 -4.12 -11.35
C ASN A 208 -1.96 -4.46 -12.72
N THR A 209 -2.41 -5.54 -13.37
CA THR A 209 -1.94 -5.90 -14.71
C THR A 209 -2.40 -4.89 -15.75
N VAL A 210 -3.65 -4.43 -15.68
CA VAL A 210 -4.19 -3.38 -16.54
C VAL A 210 -3.46 -2.06 -16.30
N SER A 211 -3.29 -1.64 -15.05
CA SER A 211 -2.54 -0.42 -14.70
C SER A 211 -1.11 -0.45 -15.23
N ARG A 212 -0.44 -1.61 -15.22
CA ARG A 212 0.89 -1.78 -15.81
C ARG A 212 0.89 -1.70 -17.34
N LEU A 213 -0.21 -2.05 -18.01
CA LEU A 213 -0.36 -1.79 -19.45
C LEU A 213 -0.39 -0.28 -19.73
N ASP A 214 -1.02 0.49 -18.84
CA ASP A 214 -1.07 1.95 -18.87
C ASP A 214 0.17 2.64 -18.27
N ARG A 215 1.25 1.87 -17.99
CA ARG A 215 2.52 2.34 -17.42
C ARG A 215 2.40 2.98 -16.04
N LEU A 216 1.35 2.64 -15.30
CA LEU A 216 1.22 2.99 -13.90
C LEU A 216 1.89 1.92 -13.05
N ASP A 217 2.49 2.35 -11.94
CA ASP A 217 3.03 1.47 -10.91
C ASP A 217 1.97 1.26 -9.82
N PRO A 218 1.23 0.14 -9.85
CA PRO A 218 0.18 -0.11 -8.87
C PRO A 218 0.77 -0.47 -7.50
N PRO A 219 0.00 -0.26 -6.42
CA PRO A 219 0.38 -0.73 -5.09
C PRO A 219 0.54 -2.25 -5.05
N GLN A 220 1.36 -2.71 -4.11
CA GLN A 220 1.59 -4.14 -3.91
C GLN A 220 0.30 -4.88 -3.51
N PRO A 221 0.18 -6.17 -3.87
CA PRO A 221 -0.99 -6.97 -3.51
C PRO A 221 -1.15 -7.14 -1.99
N PRO A 222 -2.36 -7.47 -1.52
CA PRO A 222 -2.61 -7.72 -0.10
C PRO A 222 -1.70 -8.80 0.47
N LYS A 223 -1.21 -8.59 1.69
CA LYS A 223 -0.53 -9.66 2.44
C LYS A 223 -1.51 -10.81 2.65
N CYS A 224 -1.00 -12.04 2.59
CA CYS A 224 -1.82 -13.23 2.85
C CYS A 224 -2.38 -13.19 4.27
N ILE A 225 -3.69 -13.43 4.42
CA ILE A 225 -4.36 -13.48 5.74
C ILE A 225 -3.69 -14.46 6.70
N THR A 226 -3.07 -15.52 6.18
CA THR A 226 -2.32 -16.52 6.97
C THR A 226 -1.02 -15.95 7.54
N MET A 227 -0.49 -14.89 6.94
CA MET A 227 0.70 -14.18 7.40
C MET A 227 0.35 -13.03 8.36
N LEU A 228 -0.93 -12.73 8.60
CA LEU A 228 -1.35 -11.62 9.45
C LEU A 228 -1.43 -12.07 10.91
N TYR A 229 -0.34 -11.83 11.65
CA TYR A 229 -0.25 -12.10 13.09
C TYR A 229 -0.13 -10.83 13.95
N VAL A 230 -0.20 -9.66 13.30
CA VAL A 230 -0.01 -8.31 13.87
C VAL A 230 -1.15 -7.41 13.38
N PHE A 231 -1.78 -6.64 14.27
CA PHE A 231 -2.90 -5.74 13.92
C PHE A 231 -2.45 -4.57 13.05
N SER A 232 -1.24 -4.04 13.24
CA SER A 232 -0.71 -2.97 12.37
C SER A 232 -0.56 -3.39 10.91
N GLU A 233 -0.55 -4.70 10.61
CA GLU A 233 -0.47 -5.22 9.25
C GLU A 233 -1.81 -5.68 8.68
N THR A 234 -2.93 -5.54 9.41
CA THR A 234 -4.25 -5.98 8.94
C THR A 234 -4.89 -5.02 7.95
N HIS A 235 -4.17 -4.70 6.87
CA HIS A 235 -4.68 -3.93 5.76
C HIS A 235 -5.01 -4.86 4.59
N PHE A 236 -6.29 -4.94 4.26
CA PHE A 236 -6.77 -5.74 3.12
C PHE A 236 -6.54 -5.03 1.79
N ASP A 237 -6.67 -3.70 1.76
CA ASP A 237 -6.34 -2.88 0.60
C ASP A 237 -5.21 -1.94 1.00
N ARG A 238 -4.04 -2.11 0.37
CA ARG A 238 -2.86 -1.26 0.65
C ARG A 238 -3.09 0.18 0.19
N GLY A 239 -3.79 0.39 -0.92
CA GLY A 239 -4.04 1.72 -1.45
C GLY A 239 -4.86 2.57 -0.50
N ILE A 240 -6.00 2.05 -0.02
CA ILE A 240 -6.82 2.78 0.95
C ILE A 240 -6.11 2.89 2.30
N ASN A 241 -5.38 1.87 2.73
CA ASN A 241 -4.64 1.92 4.00
C ASN A 241 -3.55 2.98 3.98
N ASP A 242 -2.77 3.07 2.89
CA ASP A 242 -1.74 4.10 2.72
C ASP A 242 -2.36 5.50 2.71
N TRP A 243 -3.52 5.65 2.04
CA TRP A 243 -4.28 6.90 2.05
C TRP A 243 -4.75 7.27 3.46
N LEU A 244 -5.36 6.32 4.19
CA LEU A 244 -5.82 6.50 5.57
C LEU A 244 -4.66 6.84 6.51
N CYS A 245 -3.54 6.11 6.40
CA CYS A 245 -2.34 6.37 7.17
C CYS A 245 -1.80 7.79 6.92
N LYS A 246 -1.71 8.19 5.65
CA LYS A 246 -1.14 9.48 5.25
C LYS A 246 -2.02 10.67 5.61
N TYR A 247 -3.32 10.59 5.29
CA TYR A 247 -4.22 11.74 5.33
C TYR A 247 -5.05 11.82 6.61
N VAL A 248 -5.18 10.72 7.36
CA VAL A 248 -6.00 10.67 8.57
C VAL A 248 -5.12 10.39 9.78
N TYR A 249 -4.51 9.20 9.82
CA TYR A 249 -3.79 8.73 11.01
C TYR A 249 -2.59 9.62 11.36
N ASN A 250 -1.69 9.88 10.40
CA ASN A 250 -0.51 10.72 10.63
C ASN A 250 -0.86 12.21 10.76
N TYR A 251 -1.91 12.65 10.07
CA TYR A 251 -2.35 14.05 10.15
C TYR A 251 -2.90 14.36 11.55
N LEU A 252 -3.74 13.48 12.10
CA LEU A 252 -4.36 13.66 13.43
C LEU A 252 -3.43 13.27 14.57
N GLY A 253 -2.63 12.22 14.41
CA GLY A 253 -1.71 11.74 15.46
C GLY A 253 -0.44 12.58 15.61
N GLY A 254 -0.11 13.42 14.62
CA GLY A 254 1.03 14.33 14.68
C GLY A 254 2.36 13.60 14.90
N LYS A 255 2.90 13.69 16.12
CA LYS A 255 4.16 13.04 16.52
C LYS A 255 3.98 11.64 17.12
N HIS A 256 2.75 11.21 17.44
CA HIS A 256 2.44 9.93 18.09
C HIS A 256 3.12 9.75 19.48
N ASP A 257 3.39 10.87 20.17
CA ASP A 257 4.05 10.86 21.48
C ASP A 257 3.10 10.40 22.60
N THR A 258 1.80 10.71 22.48
CA THR A 258 0.81 10.37 23.52
C THR A 258 -0.14 9.27 23.07
N VAL A 259 -0.57 8.45 24.04
CA VAL A 259 -1.58 7.40 23.86
C VAL A 259 -2.92 7.99 23.36
N TRP A 260 -3.25 9.22 23.76
CA TRP A 260 -4.49 9.88 23.39
C TRP A 260 -4.50 10.33 21.93
N ASP A 261 -3.39 10.86 21.42
CA ASP A 261 -3.28 11.28 20.03
C ASP A 261 -3.40 10.07 19.08
N GLU A 262 -2.78 8.94 19.44
CA GLU A 262 -2.91 7.67 18.71
C GLU A 262 -4.33 7.12 18.77
N ALA A 263 -4.98 7.18 19.93
CA ALA A 263 -6.35 6.71 20.10
C ALA A 263 -7.33 7.52 19.23
N ILE A 264 -7.20 8.85 19.21
CA ILE A 264 -8.03 9.71 18.37
C ILE A 264 -7.77 9.43 16.88
N ALA A 265 -6.49 9.35 16.49
CA ALA A 265 -6.10 9.07 15.12
C ALA A 265 -6.62 7.71 14.62
N THR A 266 -6.50 6.65 15.41
CA THR A 266 -7.03 5.32 15.08
C THR A 266 -8.56 5.32 15.02
N LEU A 267 -9.25 5.93 15.99
CA LEU A 267 -10.72 6.01 16.00
C LEU A 267 -11.26 6.75 14.78
N CYS A 268 -10.66 7.88 14.39
CA CYS A 268 -11.04 8.61 13.19
C CYS A 268 -10.75 7.79 11.92
N THR A 269 -9.63 7.08 11.88
CA THR A 269 -9.26 6.20 10.76
C THR A 269 -10.29 5.09 10.57
N PHE A 270 -10.63 4.35 11.64
CA PHE A 270 -11.66 3.32 11.58
C PHE A 270 -13.07 3.90 11.33
N GLY A 271 -13.35 5.11 11.80
CA GLY A 271 -14.59 5.82 11.49
C GLY A 271 -14.78 6.05 10.00
N ILE A 272 -13.74 6.50 9.29
CA ILE A 272 -13.77 6.65 7.83
C ILE A 272 -13.89 5.29 7.14
N THR A 273 -13.17 4.27 7.63
CA THR A 273 -13.28 2.91 7.11
C THR A 273 -14.70 2.36 7.22
N VAL A 274 -15.40 2.62 8.33
CA VAL A 274 -16.80 2.21 8.52
C VAL A 274 -17.72 2.91 7.52
N LEU A 275 -17.52 4.21 7.29
CA LEU A 275 -18.30 4.95 6.29
C LEU A 275 -18.03 4.41 4.87
N TRP A 276 -16.78 4.07 4.57
CA TRP A 276 -16.39 3.52 3.27
C TRP A 276 -16.93 2.11 3.01
N LEU A 277 -16.88 1.22 4.03
CA LEU A 277 -17.41 -0.15 3.94
C LEU A 277 -18.96 -0.20 3.93
N GLY A 278 -19.61 0.87 4.37
CA GLY A 278 -21.05 0.92 4.59
C GLY A 278 -21.41 0.62 6.05
N PRO A 279 -22.05 1.56 6.76
CA PRO A 279 -22.31 1.41 8.19
C PRO A 279 -23.38 0.34 8.44
N CYS A 280 -22.97 -0.80 8.99
CA CYS A 280 -23.86 -1.86 9.45
C CYS A 280 -23.35 -2.46 10.77
N GLN A 281 -24.21 -3.15 11.52
CA GLN A 281 -23.85 -3.68 12.85
C GLN A 281 -22.59 -4.54 12.83
N VAL A 282 -22.43 -5.37 11.80
CA VAL A 282 -21.28 -6.26 11.61
C VAL A 282 -19.99 -5.44 11.41
N VAL A 283 -20.04 -4.40 10.58
CA VAL A 283 -18.91 -3.50 10.31
C VAL A 283 -18.54 -2.70 11.55
N PHE A 284 -19.51 -2.24 12.36
CA PHE A 284 -19.23 -1.55 13.63
C PHE A 284 -18.53 -2.46 14.63
N ILE A 285 -18.99 -3.71 14.79
CA ILE A 285 -18.36 -4.69 15.67
C ILE A 285 -16.94 -4.99 15.19
N TRP A 286 -16.77 -5.25 13.89
CA TRP A 286 -15.45 -5.49 13.30
C TRP A 286 -14.50 -4.30 13.51
N ALA A 287 -14.96 -3.07 13.25
CA ALA A 287 -14.16 -1.87 13.38
C ALA A 287 -13.75 -1.62 14.83
N PHE A 288 -14.67 -1.78 15.79
CA PHE A 288 -14.38 -1.65 17.21
C PHE A 288 -13.26 -2.61 17.64
N PHE A 289 -13.39 -3.88 17.28
CA PHE A 289 -12.46 -4.91 17.71
C PHE A 289 -11.08 -4.80 17.04
N ASN A 290 -11.01 -4.42 15.75
CA ASN A 290 -9.74 -4.15 15.08
C ASN A 290 -9.08 -2.86 15.59
N CYS A 291 -9.87 -1.80 15.83
CA CYS A 291 -9.37 -0.57 16.43
C CYS A 291 -8.81 -0.81 17.84
N PHE A 292 -9.54 -1.57 18.67
CA PHE A 292 -9.09 -1.96 20.00
C PHE A 292 -7.83 -2.82 19.92
N GLY A 293 -7.81 -3.83 19.05
CA GLY A 293 -6.66 -4.72 18.87
C GLY A 293 -5.39 -3.97 18.45
N LEU A 294 -5.52 -3.03 17.51
CA LEU A 294 -4.41 -2.17 17.06
C LEU A 294 -3.86 -1.30 18.19
N ASN A 295 -4.74 -0.58 18.90
CA ASN A 295 -4.32 0.27 20.01
C ASN A 295 -3.68 -0.55 21.13
N PHE A 296 -4.29 -1.69 21.49
CA PHE A 296 -3.75 -2.59 22.49
C PHE A 296 -2.37 -3.12 22.12
N GLU A 297 -2.15 -3.49 20.86
CA GLU A 297 -0.84 -3.90 20.35
C GLU A 297 0.20 -2.78 20.47
N LEU A 298 -0.14 -1.56 20.02
CA LEU A 298 0.75 -0.39 20.10
C LEU A 298 1.12 -0.05 21.55
N TRP A 299 0.14 -0.01 22.45
CA TRP A 299 0.36 0.31 23.86
C TRP A 299 1.13 -0.79 24.57
N THR A 300 0.87 -2.06 24.26
CA THR A 300 1.65 -3.19 24.78
C THR A 300 3.09 -3.10 24.32
N SER A 301 3.34 -2.73 23.06
CA SER A 301 4.69 -2.51 22.56
C SER A 301 5.40 -1.37 23.31
N LYS A 302 4.72 -0.24 23.53
CA LYS A 302 5.27 0.87 24.34
C LYS A 302 5.57 0.43 25.76
N PHE A 303 4.69 -0.35 26.37
CA PHE A 303 4.85 -0.87 27.74
C PHE A 303 6.04 -1.82 27.87
N VAL A 304 6.24 -2.73 26.90
CA VAL A 304 7.39 -3.65 26.88
C VAL A 304 8.72 -2.91 26.68
N CYS A 305 8.70 -1.75 26.03
CA CYS A 305 9.87 -0.88 25.90
C CYS A 305 10.20 -0.05 27.15
N MET A 306 9.40 -0.12 28.22
CA MET A 306 9.68 0.56 29.49
C MET A 306 10.54 -0.32 30.42
N GLU A 307 11.29 0.31 31.33
CA GLU A 307 11.98 -0.42 32.40
C GLU A 307 10.96 -1.00 33.41
N PRO A 308 11.14 -2.25 33.90
CA PRO A 308 12.31 -3.13 33.76
C PRO A 308 12.29 -4.05 32.53
N PHE A 309 11.25 -4.01 31.70
CA PHE A 309 11.03 -4.97 30.60
C PHE A 309 12.02 -4.81 29.46
N ALA A 310 12.41 -3.57 29.13
CA ALA A 310 13.42 -3.30 28.12
C ALA A 310 14.77 -3.94 28.45
N SER A 311 15.24 -3.75 29.70
CA SER A 311 16.47 -4.39 30.18
C SER A 311 16.38 -5.92 30.19
N LEU A 312 15.22 -6.48 30.56
CA LEU A 312 15.00 -7.93 30.51
C LEU A 312 15.04 -8.46 29.07
N GLU A 313 14.48 -7.73 28.11
CA GLU A 313 14.52 -8.11 26.70
C GLU A 313 15.93 -8.04 26.12
N MET A 314 16.72 -7.02 26.46
CA MET A 314 18.11 -6.93 26.03
C MET A 314 19.00 -8.04 26.63
N ALA A 315 18.66 -8.55 27.81
CA ALA A 315 19.36 -9.69 28.41
C ALA A 315 19.06 -11.04 27.71
N MET A 316 18.00 -11.11 26.89
CA MET A 316 17.60 -12.32 26.18
C MET A 316 18.24 -12.40 24.78
N SER A 317 18.55 -13.63 24.34
CA SER A 317 18.97 -13.82 22.95
C SER A 317 17.87 -13.38 21.96
N PRO A 318 18.22 -12.87 20.76
CA PRO A 318 17.23 -12.49 19.75
C PRO A 318 16.28 -13.64 19.39
N ALA A 319 16.77 -14.89 19.44
CA ALA A 319 15.95 -16.08 19.20
C ALA A 319 14.90 -16.31 20.30
N MET A 320 15.26 -16.07 21.56
CA MET A 320 14.33 -16.20 22.69
C MET A 320 13.28 -15.09 22.68
N SER A 321 13.67 -13.83 22.45
CA SER A 321 12.71 -12.72 22.30
C SER A 321 11.68 -13.02 21.19
N ARG A 322 12.13 -13.50 20.02
CA ARG A 322 11.22 -13.90 18.93
C ARG A 322 10.23 -14.99 19.35
N ARG A 323 10.70 -16.01 20.09
CA ARG A 323 9.87 -17.10 20.61
C ARG A 323 8.80 -16.61 21.58
N ILE A 324 9.16 -15.72 22.49
CA ILE A 324 8.21 -15.14 23.45
C ILE A 324 7.18 -14.28 22.71
N ARG A 325 7.63 -13.36 21.84
CA ARG A 325 6.73 -12.54 21.01
C ARG A 325 5.82 -13.39 20.11
N ALA A 326 6.28 -14.55 19.63
CA ALA A 326 5.46 -15.45 18.83
C ALA A 326 4.28 -16.05 19.61
N VAL A 327 4.41 -16.22 20.94
CA VAL A 327 3.29 -16.65 21.79
C VAL A 327 2.19 -15.58 21.77
N PHE A 328 2.52 -14.32 22.05
CA PHE A 328 1.56 -13.21 21.99
C PHE A 328 0.95 -13.05 20.59
N ASN A 329 1.77 -13.13 19.55
CA ASN A 329 1.32 -13.05 18.16
C ASN A 329 0.36 -14.20 17.77
N THR A 330 0.45 -15.37 18.43
CA THR A 330 -0.50 -16.46 18.23
C THR A 330 -1.89 -16.09 18.74
N PHE A 331 -1.98 -15.39 19.87
CA PHE A 331 -3.24 -14.84 20.37
C PHE A 331 -3.77 -13.74 19.43
N ASN A 332 -2.91 -12.84 18.97
CA ASN A 332 -3.31 -11.80 17.99
C ASN A 332 -3.85 -12.42 16.71
N PHE A 333 -3.17 -13.43 16.16
CA PHE A 333 -3.61 -14.15 14.96
C PHE A 333 -5.05 -14.67 15.10
N TRP A 334 -5.35 -15.42 16.18
CA TRP A 334 -6.70 -15.95 16.38
C TRP A 334 -7.75 -14.88 16.64
N THR A 335 -7.34 -13.78 17.27
CA THR A 335 -8.20 -12.63 17.50
C THR A 335 -8.56 -11.94 16.17
N ILE A 336 -7.57 -11.72 15.30
CA ILE A 336 -7.75 -11.21 13.92
C ILE A 336 -8.66 -12.15 13.13
N VAL A 337 -8.41 -13.46 13.19
CA VAL A 337 -9.22 -14.49 12.52
C VAL A 337 -10.68 -14.39 12.97
N LEU A 338 -10.95 -14.38 14.27
CA LEU A 338 -12.31 -14.33 14.80
C LEU A 338 -13.04 -13.05 14.37
N TYR A 339 -12.37 -11.89 14.43
CA TYR A 339 -13.00 -10.63 14.05
C TYR A 339 -13.30 -10.54 12.56
N ASN A 340 -12.40 -11.02 11.70
CA ASN A 340 -12.66 -11.06 10.26
C ASN A 340 -13.73 -12.11 9.89
N VAL A 341 -13.82 -13.21 10.63
CA VAL A 341 -14.91 -14.19 10.44
C VAL A 341 -16.28 -13.57 10.76
N ILE A 342 -16.37 -12.66 11.74
CA ILE A 342 -17.61 -11.90 12.02
C ILE A 342 -18.01 -11.08 10.79
N ALA A 343 -17.06 -10.38 10.18
CA ALA A 343 -17.30 -9.53 9.02
C ALA A 343 -17.75 -10.32 7.77
N LEU A 344 -17.16 -11.49 7.55
CA LEU A 344 -17.41 -12.29 6.34
C LEU A 344 -18.65 -13.18 6.41
N ASN A 345 -19.06 -13.59 7.61
CA ASN A 345 -20.12 -14.58 7.78
C ASN A 345 -21.27 -14.01 8.59
N SER A 346 -21.39 -14.43 9.85
CA SER A 346 -22.42 -13.98 10.77
C SER A 346 -21.91 -14.01 12.20
N LEU A 347 -22.57 -13.25 13.05
CA LEU A 347 -22.30 -13.26 14.48
C LEU A 347 -22.53 -14.66 15.08
N GLU A 348 -23.55 -15.38 14.63
CA GLU A 348 -23.89 -16.72 15.12
C GLU A 348 -22.83 -17.77 14.73
N PHE A 349 -22.34 -17.71 13.49
CA PHE A 349 -21.24 -18.55 13.03
C PHE A 349 -19.98 -18.30 13.88
N THR A 350 -19.63 -17.04 14.10
CA THR A 350 -18.43 -16.69 14.88
C THR A 350 -18.56 -17.14 16.34
N LYS A 351 -19.72 -16.93 16.97
CA LYS A 351 -19.97 -17.42 18.33
C LYS A 351 -19.81 -18.94 18.41
N LEU A 352 -20.28 -19.67 17.40
CA LEU A 352 -20.12 -21.13 17.33
C LEU A 352 -18.64 -21.53 17.24
N VAL A 353 -17.88 -20.90 16.34
CA VAL A 353 -16.44 -21.13 16.17
C VAL A 353 -15.69 -20.83 17.48
N ALA A 354 -15.90 -19.65 18.07
CA ALA A 354 -15.27 -19.24 19.32
C ALA A 354 -15.62 -20.18 20.49
N LYS A 355 -16.90 -20.57 20.63
CA LYS A 355 -17.33 -21.50 21.69
C LYS A 355 -16.72 -22.89 21.52
N ARG A 356 -16.61 -23.40 20.30
CA ARG A 356 -15.99 -24.71 20.04
C ARG A 356 -14.47 -24.66 20.24
N LEU A 357 -13.82 -23.61 19.74
CA LEU A 357 -12.38 -23.45 19.83
C LEU A 357 -11.88 -23.17 21.25
N LEU A 358 -12.54 -22.27 21.99
CA LEU A 358 -12.02 -21.75 23.27
C LEU A 358 -12.64 -22.42 24.50
N LEU A 359 -13.87 -22.91 24.42
CA LEU A 359 -14.60 -23.42 25.59
C LEU A 359 -14.81 -24.93 25.52
N LYS A 360 -15.46 -25.45 24.47
CA LYS A 360 -15.79 -26.89 24.38
C LYS A 360 -14.61 -27.78 24.02
N GLY A 361 -13.75 -27.30 23.12
CA GLY A 361 -12.55 -28.02 22.69
C GLY A 361 -11.39 -27.94 23.67
N PHE A 362 -11.54 -27.20 24.77
CA PHE A 362 -10.50 -27.07 25.79
C PHE A 362 -10.41 -28.37 26.61
N PRO A 363 -9.21 -28.91 26.87
CA PRO A 363 -7.90 -28.36 26.52
C PRO A 363 -7.34 -28.84 25.16
N ILE A 364 -7.76 -30.01 24.67
CA ILE A 364 -7.05 -30.72 23.58
C ILE A 364 -7.07 -29.93 22.28
N THR A 365 -8.25 -29.57 21.77
CA THR A 365 -8.39 -28.84 20.51
C THR A 365 -7.77 -27.45 20.63
N THR A 366 -8.04 -26.74 21.73
CA THR A 366 -7.51 -25.39 21.95
C THR A 366 -5.98 -25.40 21.97
N ILE A 367 -5.36 -26.22 22.81
CA ILE A 367 -3.89 -26.26 22.92
C ILE A 367 -3.26 -26.72 21.59
N THR A 368 -3.84 -27.71 20.93
CA THR A 368 -3.30 -28.19 19.64
C THR A 368 -3.36 -27.11 18.58
N VAL A 369 -4.50 -26.40 18.45
CA VAL A 369 -4.64 -25.30 17.50
C VAL A 369 -3.65 -24.18 17.81
N PHE A 370 -3.48 -23.82 19.09
CA PHE A 370 -2.52 -22.81 19.50
C PHE A 370 -1.07 -23.22 19.22
N ILE A 371 -0.69 -24.49 19.42
CA ILE A 371 0.65 -24.99 19.09
C ILE A 371 0.89 -24.93 17.58
N VAL A 372 -0.07 -25.40 16.78
CA VAL A 372 0.03 -25.36 15.31
C VAL A 372 0.18 -23.91 14.82
N THR A 373 -0.65 -23.00 15.32
CA THR A 373 -0.56 -21.58 14.97
C THR A 373 0.73 -20.95 15.47
N TYR A 374 1.23 -21.31 16.65
CA TYR A 374 2.54 -20.86 17.14
C TYR A 374 3.67 -21.27 16.20
N CYS A 375 3.69 -22.53 15.76
CA CYS A 375 4.66 -23.01 14.77
C CYS A 375 4.54 -22.24 13.45
N LEU A 376 3.32 -21.99 12.98
CA LEU A 376 3.06 -21.18 11.78
C LEU A 376 3.61 -19.75 11.93
N VAL A 377 3.27 -19.05 13.02
CA VAL A 377 3.75 -17.69 13.30
C VAL A 377 5.28 -17.65 13.37
N GLN A 378 5.91 -18.67 13.96
CA GLN A 378 7.37 -18.77 14.00
C GLN A 378 8.00 -18.90 12.61
N LEU A 379 7.42 -19.73 11.75
CA LEU A 379 7.87 -19.87 10.36
C LEU A 379 7.72 -18.55 9.60
N ILE A 380 6.62 -17.83 9.79
CA ILE A 380 6.39 -16.52 9.17
C ILE A 380 7.45 -15.52 9.64
N LYS A 381 7.68 -15.41 10.95
CA LYS A 381 8.68 -14.49 11.52
C LYS A 381 10.10 -14.80 11.04
N GLU A 382 10.45 -16.07 10.93
CA GLU A 382 11.77 -16.47 10.41
C GLU A 382 11.91 -16.18 8.91
N ARG A 383 10.83 -16.35 8.13
CA ARG A 383 10.81 -15.95 6.73
C ARG A 383 11.00 -14.44 6.56
N GLU A 384 10.27 -13.63 7.32
CA GLU A 384 10.37 -12.16 7.28
C GLU A 384 11.76 -11.69 7.70
N ARG A 385 12.35 -12.31 8.73
CA ARG A 385 13.74 -12.05 9.13
C ARG A 385 14.73 -12.34 8.00
N ARG A 386 14.59 -13.48 7.32
CA ARG A 386 15.46 -13.84 6.18
C ARG A 386 15.28 -12.87 5.03
N GLN A 387 14.06 -12.44 4.75
CA GLN A 387 13.79 -11.44 3.71
C GLN A 387 14.46 -10.10 4.06
N ALA A 388 14.32 -9.64 5.30
CA ALA A 388 14.96 -8.40 5.76
C ALA A 388 16.49 -8.41 5.60
N LEU A 389 17.14 -9.55 5.85
CA LEU A 389 18.59 -9.71 5.63
C LEU A 389 19.00 -9.72 4.15
N ILE A 390 18.10 -10.09 3.24
CA ILE A 390 18.36 -10.06 1.80
C ILE A 390 18.21 -8.63 1.28
N ASP A 391 17.20 -7.91 1.79
CA ASP A 391 16.88 -6.56 1.35
C ASP A 391 17.88 -5.51 1.90
N ASP A 392 18.46 -5.77 3.07
CA ASP A 392 19.48 -4.92 3.70
C ASP A 392 20.67 -5.78 4.22
N PRO A 393 21.66 -6.10 3.36
CA PRO A 393 22.81 -6.88 3.77
C PRO A 393 23.71 -6.05 4.70
N ASP A 394 24.18 -6.66 5.81
CA ASP A 394 25.09 -6.01 6.75
C ASP A 394 26.28 -5.37 6.01
N PRO A 395 26.68 -4.14 6.40
CA PRO A 395 27.80 -3.46 5.76
C PRO A 395 29.07 -4.32 5.88
N VAL A 396 29.73 -4.56 4.73
CA VAL A 396 30.98 -5.31 4.68
C VAL A 396 31.99 -4.63 5.61
N PRO A 397 32.64 -5.38 6.53
CA PRO A 397 33.66 -4.80 7.40
C PRO A 397 34.72 -4.07 6.57
N PRO A 398 35.21 -2.90 7.01
CA PRO A 398 36.27 -2.20 6.29
C PRO A 398 37.46 -3.14 6.11
N PRO A 399 38.14 -3.10 4.95
CA PRO A 399 39.32 -3.92 4.70
C PRO A 399 40.33 -3.69 5.83
N ALA A 400 40.92 -4.78 6.32
CA ALA A 400 41.90 -4.72 7.40
C ALA A 400 42.97 -3.66 7.06
N PRO A 401 43.35 -2.80 8.03
CA PRO A 401 44.33 -1.75 7.78
C PRO A 401 45.58 -2.37 7.17
N ALA A 402 46.05 -1.78 6.07
CA ALA A 402 47.26 -2.22 5.39
C ALA A 402 48.40 -2.31 6.42
N PRO A 403 49.19 -3.39 6.41
CA PRO A 403 50.31 -3.52 7.33
C PRO A 403 51.22 -2.28 7.22
N PRO A 404 51.71 -1.75 8.35
CA PRO A 404 52.49 -0.52 8.35
C PRO A 404 53.70 -0.67 7.42
N PRO A 405 54.06 0.39 6.67
CA PRO A 405 55.21 0.34 5.78
C PRO A 405 56.45 -0.05 6.56
N ALA A 406 57.19 -1.04 6.04
CA ALA A 406 58.42 -1.52 6.65
C ALA A 406 59.37 -0.34 6.90
N PRO A 407 60.01 -0.26 8.09
CA PRO A 407 60.90 0.85 8.41
C PRO A 407 62.04 0.95 7.38
N PRO A 408 62.46 2.17 7.01
CA PRO A 408 63.53 2.36 6.05
C PRO A 408 64.82 1.69 6.54
N PRO A 409 65.61 1.07 5.64
CA PRO A 409 66.82 0.37 6.01
C PRO A 409 67.82 1.34 6.66
N ALA A 410 68.33 0.95 7.84
CA ALA A 410 69.36 1.70 8.55
C ALA A 410 70.63 1.84 7.68
N PRO A 411 71.39 2.94 7.80
CA PRO A 411 72.56 3.20 6.97
C PRO A 411 73.60 2.09 7.15
N THR A 412 73.87 1.40 6.05
CA THR A 412 74.92 0.39 5.88
C THR A 412 76.27 0.96 6.27
N THR A 413 76.81 0.48 7.39
CA THR A 413 78.24 0.55 7.69
C THR A 413 78.94 -0.48 6.80
N VAL A 414 79.88 -0.02 6.00
CA VAL A 414 80.64 -0.83 5.05
C VAL A 414 81.49 -1.84 5.80
N THR A 415 81.34 -3.13 5.51
CA THR A 415 82.47 -4.06 5.62
C THR A 415 82.38 -5.15 4.55
N SER A 416 83.31 -5.02 3.60
CA SER A 416 83.84 -5.99 2.65
C SER A 416 83.64 -7.46 3.04
N THR A 417 83.00 -8.26 2.16
CA THR A 417 83.61 -9.40 1.45
C THR A 417 82.53 -10.17 0.66
N ALA A 418 82.76 -10.34 -0.64
CA ALA A 418 82.08 -11.30 -1.51
C ALA A 418 82.69 -12.73 -1.31
N PRO A 419 82.21 -13.84 -1.91
CA PRO A 419 81.22 -13.96 -2.99
C PRO A 419 80.25 -15.19 -2.92
N THR A 420 79.47 -15.33 -4.00
CA THR A 420 78.97 -16.57 -4.64
C THR A 420 77.59 -17.14 -4.27
N GLN A 421 76.68 -16.95 -5.24
CA GLN A 421 75.48 -17.72 -5.64
C GLN A 421 75.64 -19.26 -5.51
N PRO A 422 74.55 -20.08 -5.41
CA PRO A 422 73.51 -20.12 -6.46
C PRO A 422 72.06 -20.44 -6.09
N VAL A 423 71.25 -20.17 -7.12
CA VAL A 423 69.85 -20.47 -7.41
C VAL A 423 69.49 -21.95 -7.20
N VAL A 424 68.36 -22.22 -6.53
CA VAL A 424 67.53 -23.42 -6.75
C VAL A 424 66.05 -23.04 -6.66
N ASP A 425 65.34 -23.35 -7.75
CA ASP A 425 63.88 -23.23 -7.96
C ASP A 425 63.21 -24.62 -7.72
N PRO A 426 61.92 -24.83 -7.97
CA PRO A 426 60.83 -24.97 -7.00
C PRO A 426 60.27 -26.42 -6.96
N SER A 427 59.94 -26.96 -5.79
CA SER A 427 58.90 -28.01 -5.60
C SER A 427 59.04 -28.74 -4.27
N LYS A 428 58.01 -28.61 -3.42
CA LYS A 428 57.45 -29.62 -2.49
C LYS A 428 56.47 -28.89 -1.56
N GLU A 429 55.16 -28.99 -1.76
CA GLU A 429 54.26 -30.09 -1.39
C GLU A 429 53.86 -30.07 0.10
N LYS A 430 52.54 -30.23 0.32
CA LYS A 430 51.77 -30.53 1.55
C LYS A 430 51.31 -29.31 2.37
N ALA A 431 50.00 -29.03 2.43
CA ALA A 431 48.91 -29.80 3.02
C ALA A 431 48.99 -29.86 4.55
N GLU A 432 48.16 -29.03 5.18
CA GLU A 432 47.29 -29.35 6.33
C GLU A 432 46.17 -28.31 6.41
#